data_AF-A0A0R3S5A2-F1
#
_entry.id   AF-A0A0R3S5A2-F1
#
_cell.length_a   1.000
_cell.length_b   1.000
_cell.length_c   1.000
_cell.angle_alpha   90.00
_cell.angle_beta   90.00
_cell.angle_gamma   90.00
#
_symmetry.space_group_name_H-M   'P 1'
#
loop_
_entity.id
_entity.type
_entity.pdbx_description
1 polymer ?
#
loop_
_entity_poly.entity_id
_entity_poly.type
_entity_poly.pdbx_seq_one_letter_code
_entity_poly.pdbx_strand_id
1 'polypeptide(L)'
;MLVNCAAGCVQQPNFDFTKTNYCLRHQCAYYCFDGSCPKCSAFITQLFNQICINGNLRKRTNFKGQCYEMFRAIVYKKFEEQFKRSDRRPAIDIRTNLLWSD
;
A
#
# COMPACT_ATOMS: atom_id res chain seq x y z
N MET A 1 -4.13 -13.65 -3.48
CA MET A 1 -3.04 -12.83 -4.03
C MET A 1 -2.05 -12.36 -2.96
N LEU A 2 -2.43 -11.48 -2.02
CA LEU A 2 -1.51 -11.02 -0.97
C LEU A 2 -1.03 -12.14 -0.03
N VAL A 3 -1.96 -12.89 0.58
CA VAL A 3 -1.65 -13.99 1.51
C VAL A 3 -0.81 -15.07 0.82
N ASN A 4 -1.19 -15.47 -0.40
CA ASN A 4 -0.44 -16.46 -1.17
C ASN A 4 0.96 -15.97 -1.57
N CYS A 5 1.10 -14.68 -1.91
CA CYS A 5 2.40 -14.08 -2.17
C CYS A 5 3.28 -14.11 -0.92
N ALA A 6 2.73 -13.69 0.23
CA ALA A 6 3.45 -13.71 1.49
C ALA A 6 3.85 -15.13 1.92
N ALA A 7 2.95 -16.11 1.75
CA ALA A 7 3.24 -17.53 1.96
C ALA A 7 4.39 -18.01 1.06
N GLY A 8 4.37 -17.63 -0.23
CA GLY A 8 5.45 -17.93 -1.17
C GLY A 8 6.79 -17.28 -0.81
N CYS A 9 6.79 -16.10 -0.19
CA CYS A 9 8.02 -15.47 0.29
C CYS A 9 8.67 -16.24 1.45
N VAL A 10 7.86 -16.83 2.35
CA VAL A 10 8.37 -17.49 3.56
C VAL A 10 8.65 -18.97 3.37
N GLN A 11 8.04 -19.63 2.38
CA GLN A 11 8.21 -21.06 2.09
C GLN A 11 9.44 -21.37 1.22
N GLN A 12 10.41 -20.45 1.09
CA GLN A 12 11.59 -20.67 0.27
C GLN A 12 12.55 -21.68 0.93
N PRO A 13 13.02 -22.72 0.21
CA PRO A 13 14.07 -23.60 0.72
C PRO A 13 15.35 -22.78 0.90
N ASN A 14 15.94 -22.83 2.11
CA ASN A 14 16.99 -21.94 2.61
C ASN A 14 16.50 -20.51 2.88
N PHE A 15 15.76 -20.36 3.99
CA PHE A 15 15.26 -19.07 4.46
C PHE A 15 16.37 -18.01 4.53
N ASP A 16 16.24 -17.00 3.68
CA ASP A 16 17.09 -15.81 3.65
C ASP A 16 16.23 -14.62 4.06
N PHE A 17 16.54 -14.05 5.24
CA PHE A 17 15.78 -12.95 5.79
C PHE A 17 15.77 -11.72 4.87
N THR A 18 16.87 -11.42 4.19
CA THR A 18 16.99 -10.25 3.31
C THR A 18 16.10 -10.42 2.09
N LYS A 19 16.14 -11.59 1.46
CA LYS A 19 15.27 -11.92 0.31
C LYS A 19 13.80 -11.97 0.70
N THR A 20 13.50 -12.56 1.85
CA THR A 20 12.13 -12.65 2.37
C THR A 20 11.57 -11.25 2.65
N ASN A 21 12.35 -10.40 3.31
CA ASN A 21 11.94 -9.02 3.61
C ASN A 21 11.74 -8.21 2.33
N TYR A 22 12.62 -8.37 1.34
CA TYR A 22 12.45 -7.75 0.02
C TYR A 22 11.15 -8.22 -0.64
N CYS A 23 10.91 -9.51 -0.69
CA CYS A 23 9.70 -10.13 -1.26
C CYS A 23 8.43 -9.57 -0.60
N LEU A 24 8.36 -9.59 0.74
CA LEU A 24 7.21 -9.08 1.49
C LEU A 24 6.98 -7.58 1.27
N ARG A 25 8.02 -6.75 1.39
CA ARG A 25 7.89 -5.28 1.38
C ARG A 25 7.80 -4.65 0.00
N HIS A 26 8.36 -5.29 -1.02
CA HIS A 26 8.47 -4.74 -2.37
C HIS A 26 7.66 -5.49 -3.42
N GLN A 27 7.42 -6.80 -3.25
CA GLN A 27 6.64 -7.57 -4.22
C GLN A 27 5.20 -7.74 -3.74
N CYS A 28 5.00 -8.31 -2.54
CA CYS A 28 3.66 -8.63 -2.07
C CYS A 28 2.85 -7.41 -1.64
N ALA A 29 3.50 -6.40 -1.08
CA ALA A 29 2.84 -5.18 -0.62
C ALA A 29 2.06 -4.46 -1.74
N TYR A 30 2.41 -4.64 -3.02
CA TYR A 30 1.64 -4.14 -4.15
C TYR A 30 0.19 -4.66 -4.15
N TYR A 31 -0.04 -5.94 -3.82
CA TYR A 31 -1.38 -6.56 -3.80
C TYR A 31 -2.30 -6.01 -2.71
N CYS A 32 -1.77 -5.24 -1.78
CA CYS A 32 -2.58 -4.48 -0.84
C CYS A 32 -3.30 -3.33 -1.55
N PHE A 33 -2.72 -2.79 -2.63
CA PHE A 33 -3.13 -1.54 -3.26
C PHE A 33 -3.57 -1.68 -4.73
N ASP A 34 -3.49 -2.86 -5.34
CA ASP A 34 -3.92 -3.11 -6.72
C ASP A 34 -5.43 -3.42 -6.86
N GLY A 35 -6.16 -3.37 -5.74
CA GLY A 35 -7.57 -3.73 -5.62
C GLY A 35 -7.80 -5.15 -5.10
N SER A 36 -6.77 -5.99 -4.98
CA SER A 36 -6.91 -7.40 -4.60
C SER A 36 -7.21 -7.63 -3.12
N CYS A 37 -6.95 -6.64 -2.26
CA CYS A 37 -7.24 -6.73 -0.83
C CYS A 37 -7.77 -5.39 -0.26
N PRO A 38 -9.07 -5.08 -0.43
CA PRO A 38 -9.65 -3.81 0.01
C PRO A 38 -9.46 -3.53 1.51
N LYS A 39 -9.63 -4.56 2.36
CA LYS A 39 -9.40 -4.46 3.81
C LYS A 39 -7.97 -4.02 4.15
N CYS A 40 -6.97 -4.56 3.45
CA CYS A 40 -5.57 -4.16 3.63
C CYS A 40 -5.37 -2.69 3.21
N SER A 41 -5.84 -2.32 2.01
CA SER A 41 -5.71 -0.95 1.51
C SER A 41 -6.34 0.07 2.47
N ALA A 42 -7.56 -0.22 2.92
CA ALA A 42 -8.33 0.62 3.84
C ALA A 42 -7.58 0.81 5.17
N PHE A 43 -7.17 -0.28 5.82
CA PHE A 43 -6.46 -0.24 7.09
C PHE A 43 -5.16 0.59 7.00
N ILE A 44 -4.32 0.33 5.99
CA ILE A 44 -3.05 1.05 5.85
C ILE A 44 -3.30 2.53 5.48
N THR A 45 -4.32 2.82 4.68
CA THR A 45 -4.71 4.21 4.35
C THR A 45 -5.15 4.97 5.59
N GLN A 46 -5.97 4.36 6.46
CA GLN A 46 -6.38 4.97 7.72
C GLN A 46 -5.18 5.23 8.62
N LEU A 47 -4.27 4.26 8.77
CA LEU A 47 -3.04 4.41 9.56
C LEU A 47 -2.18 5.57 9.03
N PHE A 48 -1.95 5.62 7.71
CA PHE A 48 -1.19 6.71 7.11
C PHE A 48 -1.87 8.06 7.31
N ASN A 49 -3.20 8.15 7.19
CA ASN A 49 -3.92 9.39 7.41
C ASN A 49 -3.71 9.92 8.84
N GLN A 50 -3.76 9.05 9.85
CA GLN A 50 -3.49 9.43 11.23
C GLN A 50 -2.06 9.97 11.40
N ILE A 51 -1.06 9.28 10.85
CA ILE A 51 0.34 9.71 10.88
C ILE A 51 0.52 11.05 10.14
N CYS A 52 -0.12 11.21 8.98
CA CYS A 52 -0.03 12.40 8.15
C CYS A 52 -0.61 13.63 8.85
N ILE A 53 -1.75 13.47 9.53
CA ILE A 53 -2.38 14.54 10.31
C ILE A 53 -1.53 14.88 11.53
N ASN A 54 -1.17 13.89 12.36
CA ASN A 54 -0.42 14.10 13.60
C ASN A 54 0.99 14.64 13.34
N GLY A 55 1.64 14.18 12.26
CA GLY A 55 2.96 14.64 11.84
C GLY A 55 2.93 15.94 11.04
N ASN A 56 1.75 16.50 10.75
CA ASN A 56 1.56 17.66 9.87
C ASN A 56 2.32 17.53 8.53
N LEU A 57 2.31 16.32 7.95
CA LEU A 57 3.18 15.96 6.83
C LEU A 57 2.87 16.79 5.58
N ARG A 58 1.60 17.14 5.36
CA ARG A 58 1.19 18.01 4.25
C ARG A 58 1.88 19.37 4.28
N LYS A 59 1.91 20.02 5.45
CA LYS A 59 2.58 21.32 5.61
C LYS A 59 4.10 21.19 5.46
N ARG A 60 4.69 20.16 6.07
CA ARG A 60 6.14 19.91 6.00
C ARG A 60 6.66 19.63 4.58
N THR A 61 5.80 19.09 3.72
CA THR A 61 6.14 18.76 2.32
C THR A 61 5.50 19.70 1.31
N ASN A 62 4.80 20.76 1.77
CA ASN A 62 4.02 21.69 0.94
C ASN A 62 3.03 20.98 -0.03
N PHE A 63 2.49 19.83 0.38
CA PHE A 63 1.54 19.07 -0.41
C PHE A 63 0.14 19.70 -0.32
N LYS A 64 -0.46 20.02 -1.47
CA LYS A 64 -1.74 20.76 -1.55
C LYS A 64 -2.99 19.91 -1.39
N GLY A 65 -2.90 18.60 -1.57
CA GLY A 65 -4.03 17.67 -1.46
C GLY A 65 -4.32 17.18 -0.03
N GLN A 66 -5.19 16.18 0.07
CA GLN A 66 -5.52 15.47 1.30
C GLN A 66 -4.47 14.38 1.61
N CYS A 67 -4.41 13.92 2.86
CA CYS A 67 -3.44 12.90 3.29
C CYS A 67 -3.57 11.59 2.50
N TYR A 68 -4.79 11.18 2.14
CA TYR A 68 -5.00 9.97 1.34
C TYR A 68 -4.48 10.13 -0.10
N GLU A 69 -4.50 11.35 -0.66
CA GLU A 69 -3.95 11.64 -1.99
C GLU A 69 -2.43 11.62 -1.96
N MET A 70 -1.83 12.16 -0.90
CA MET A 70 -0.40 12.02 -0.64
C MET A 70 -0.02 10.54 -0.55
N PHE A 71 -0.78 9.75 0.21
CA PHE A 71 -0.53 8.32 0.34
C PHE A 71 -0.64 7.59 -1.00
N ARG A 72 -1.70 7.88 -1.77
CA ARG A 72 -1.91 7.34 -3.11
C ARG A 72 -0.71 7.64 -4.02
N ALA A 73 -0.18 8.86 -3.98
CA ALA A 73 1.00 9.24 -4.75
C ALA A 73 2.27 8.48 -4.30
N ILE A 74 2.49 8.34 -2.99
CA ILE A 74 3.60 7.56 -2.42
C ILE A 74 3.53 6.10 -2.88
N VAL A 75 2.36 5.47 -2.77
CA VAL A 75 2.14 4.08 -3.17
C VAL A 75 2.33 3.89 -4.66
N TYR A 76 1.79 4.80 -5.48
CA TYR A 76 2.02 4.76 -6.93
C TYR A 76 3.52 4.84 -7.24
N LYS A 77 4.25 5.77 -6.61
CA LYS A 77 5.69 5.93 -6.85
C LYS A 77 6.49 4.70 -6.41
N LYS A 78 6.09 4.05 -5.30
CA LYS A 78 6.74 2.84 -4.79
C LYS A 78 6.57 1.65 -5.73
N PHE A 79 5.43 1.51 -6.39
CA PHE A 79 5.09 0.37 -7.26
C PHE A 79 4.82 0.80 -8.70
N GLU A 80 5.55 1.81 -9.19
CA GLU A 80 5.27 2.48 -10.45
C GLU A 80 5.29 1.49 -11.63
N GLU A 81 6.27 0.58 -11.66
CA GLU A 81 6.37 -0.44 -12.71
C GLU A 81 5.17 -1.39 -12.71
N GLN A 82 4.74 -1.83 -11.53
CA GLN A 82 3.63 -2.78 -11.38
C GLN A 82 2.31 -2.14 -11.82
N PHE A 83 2.06 -0.89 -11.43
CA PHE A 83 0.87 -0.14 -11.85
C PHE A 83 0.88 0.18 -13.35
N LYS A 84 2.03 0.55 -13.92
CA LYS A 84 2.18 0.77 -15.37
C LYS A 84 1.93 -0.51 -16.18
N ARG A 85 2.51 -1.65 -15.75
CA ARG A 85 2.33 -2.95 -16.44
C ARG A 85 0.89 -3.47 -16.39
N SER A 86 0.16 -3.16 -15.32
CA SER A 86 -1.22 -3.62 -15.13
C SER A 86 -2.28 -2.63 -15.63
N ASP A 87 -1.87 -1.46 -16.12
CA ASP A 87 -2.74 -0.32 -16.45
C ASP A 87 -3.74 0.00 -15.32
N ARG A 88 -3.24 0.02 -14.08
CA ARG A 88 -4.03 0.27 -12.86
C ARG A 88 -3.53 1.48 -12.09
N ARG A 89 -4.37 1.98 -11.21
CA ARG A 89 -4.02 2.97 -10.18
C ARG A 89 -4.19 2.37 -8.79
N PRO A 90 -3.52 2.92 -7.76
CA PRO A 90 -3.68 2.42 -6.40
C PRO A 90 -5.13 2.57 -5.94
N ALA A 91 -5.71 1.47 -5.45
CA ALA A 91 -7.05 1.37 -4.89
C ALA A 91 -7.12 1.98 -3.47
N ILE A 92 -6.84 3.27 -3.38
CA ILE A 92 -6.81 4.07 -2.14
C ILE A 92 -7.82 5.19 -2.30
N ASP A 93 -8.99 5.16 -1.66
CA ASP A 93 -9.96 6.27 -1.67
C ASP A 93 -10.77 6.39 -0.35
N ILE A 94 -11.55 7.47 -0.19
CA ILE A 94 -12.37 7.74 1.01
C ILE A 94 -13.66 6.88 1.04
N ARG A 95 -14.31 6.65 -0.11
CA ARG A 95 -15.51 5.82 -0.29
C ARG A 95 -15.23 4.33 -0.09
N THR A 96 -14.06 3.81 -0.44
CA THR A 96 -13.66 2.45 -0.07
C THR A 96 -13.55 2.29 1.43
N ASN A 97 -13.22 3.32 2.21
CA ASN A 97 -13.23 3.21 3.67
C ASN A 97 -14.65 3.18 4.28
N LEU A 98 -15.64 3.78 3.61
CA LEU A 98 -17.03 3.84 4.10
C LEU A 98 -17.84 2.58 3.78
N LEU A 99 -17.53 1.88 2.68
CA LEU A 99 -18.24 0.66 2.23
C LEU A 99 -17.90 -0.60 3.04
N TRP A 100 -16.95 -0.54 3.98
CA TRP A 100 -16.51 -1.69 4.78
C TRP A 100 -16.46 -1.39 6.28
N SER A 101 -17.23 -0.39 6.72
CA SER A 101 -17.41 -0.05 8.15
C SER A 101 -18.61 -0.77 8.81
N ASP A 102 -19.18 -1.78 8.13
CA ASP A 102 -20.23 -2.67 8.66
C ASP A 102 -19.66 -4.01 9.14
#